data_AF-A0A423Q209-F1
#
_entry.id   AF-A0A423Q209-F1
#
_cell.length_a   1.000
_cell.length_b   1.000
_cell.length_c   1.000
_cell.angle_alpha   90.00
_cell.angle_beta   90.00
_cell.angle_gamma   90.00
#
_symmetry.space_group_name_H-M   'P 1'
#
loop_
_entity.id
_entity.type
_entity.pdbx_description
1 polymer ?
#
loop_
_entity_poly.entity_id
_entity_poly.type
_entity_poly.pdbx_seq_one_letter_code
_entity_poly.pdbx_strand_id
1 'polypeptide(L)'
;MPMTLRASAKRRRAIGYLAGSIGTVLIALSLLGDFTPLGQYSNDAPRSWESFDPEKVTRERSLAALRHDARTRLDDFESATSEAQMLALFETTTTRFSHSDGARYTIFSNWILAAAGLLNRNFSVIRDPERMVAGGHSLICSQSSYLLLTLARQEGIKVRHVGLDGHVVMEAWYDGAWHMFDPDQEVIARTEDGSIASVDDLAERSDLLESAYAQPNQRNLIPIIASQANNSFVSYPEGARFVWTADVLAHVERSTAVLKYVLPLLLVLVGFALLKGAAWPVSRQHHR
;
A
#
# COMPACT_ATOMS: atom_id res chain seq x y z
N MET A 1 -11.76 38.74 -45.35
CA MET A 1 -11.55 38.23 -43.97
C MET A 1 -10.98 36.79 -43.98
N PRO A 2 -9.67 36.57 -44.26
CA PRO A 2 -9.10 35.20 -44.41
C PRO A 2 -8.00 34.80 -43.40
N MET A 3 -7.47 35.73 -42.59
CA MET A 3 -6.28 35.46 -41.74
C MET A 3 -6.61 34.71 -40.45
N THR A 4 -7.78 34.98 -39.85
CA THR A 4 -8.20 34.39 -38.56
C THR A 4 -8.51 32.88 -38.66
N LEU A 5 -9.06 32.43 -39.79
CA LEU A 5 -9.41 31.02 -40.01
C LEU A 5 -8.17 30.11 -40.14
N ARG A 6 -7.10 30.57 -40.81
CA ARG A 6 -5.87 29.77 -40.97
C ARG A 6 -5.10 29.57 -39.66
N ALA A 7 -5.05 30.60 -38.81
CA ALA A 7 -4.43 30.50 -37.48
C ALA A 7 -5.14 29.45 -36.61
N SER A 8 -6.47 29.34 -36.74
CA SER A 8 -7.26 28.36 -35.99
C SER A 8 -6.95 26.90 -36.36
N ALA A 9 -6.73 26.59 -37.64
CA ALA A 9 -6.45 25.24 -38.11
C ALA A 9 -5.07 24.74 -37.67
N LYS A 10 -4.04 25.59 -37.75
CA LYS A 10 -2.69 25.27 -37.26
C LYS A 10 -2.68 25.00 -35.76
N ARG A 11 -3.37 25.84 -34.98
CA ARG A 11 -3.49 25.66 -33.52
C ARG A 11 -4.21 24.36 -33.17
N ARG A 12 -5.31 24.03 -33.84
CA ARG A 12 -6.03 22.76 -33.64
C ARG A 12 -5.15 21.54 -33.91
N ARG A 13 -4.37 21.56 -35.01
CA ARG A 13 -3.43 20.47 -35.32
C ARG A 13 -2.34 20.34 -34.27
N ALA A 14 -1.74 21.45 -33.83
CA ALA A 14 -0.72 21.44 -32.78
C ALA A 14 -1.26 20.85 -31.47
N ILE A 15 -2.46 21.26 -31.04
CA ILE A 15 -3.14 20.68 -29.86
C ILE A 15 -3.41 19.19 -30.08
N GLY A 16 -3.87 18.81 -31.27
CA GLY A 16 -4.16 17.41 -31.61
C GLY A 16 -2.92 16.51 -31.51
N TYR A 17 -1.79 16.95 -32.06
CA TYR A 17 -0.51 16.24 -31.91
C TYR A 17 -0.07 16.17 -30.46
N LEU A 18 -0.11 17.28 -29.73
CA LEU A 18 0.30 17.32 -28.33
C LEU A 18 -0.53 16.37 -27.46
N ALA A 19 -1.87 16.42 -27.57
CA ALA A 19 -2.77 15.53 -26.84
C ALA A 19 -2.52 14.06 -27.20
N GLY A 20 -2.38 13.77 -28.49
CA GLY A 20 -2.05 12.43 -28.98
C GLY A 20 -0.75 11.90 -28.41
N SER A 21 0.34 12.67 -28.50
CA SER A 21 1.65 12.29 -27.99
C SER A 21 1.65 12.08 -26.48
N ILE A 22 1.04 12.99 -25.70
CA ILE A 22 0.95 12.83 -24.24
C ILE A 22 0.19 11.55 -23.89
N GLY A 23 -0.96 11.31 -24.53
CA GLY A 23 -1.74 10.10 -24.30
C GLY A 23 -0.95 8.83 -24.64
N THR A 24 -0.25 8.80 -25.77
CA THR A 24 0.60 7.66 -26.15
C THR A 24 1.73 7.42 -25.14
N VAL A 25 2.41 8.47 -24.67
CA VAL A 25 3.49 8.34 -23.68
C VAL A 25 2.96 7.79 -22.35
N LEU A 26 1.83 8.29 -21.85
CA LEU A 26 1.25 7.82 -20.58
C LEU A 26 0.77 6.37 -20.65
N ILE A 27 0.23 5.93 -21.80
CA ILE A 27 -0.09 4.51 -22.03
C ILE A 27 1.19 3.68 -22.00
N ALA A 28 2.23 4.11 -22.73
CA ALA A 28 3.50 3.40 -22.78
C ALA A 28 4.14 3.27 -21.39
N LEU A 29 4.15 4.34 -20.58
CA LEU A 29 4.64 4.30 -19.20
C LEU A 29 3.87 3.28 -18.34
N SER A 30 2.55 3.26 -18.45
CA SER A 30 1.70 2.35 -17.67
C SER A 30 1.91 0.89 -18.09
N LEU A 31 2.01 0.62 -19.39
CA LEU A 31 2.31 -0.72 -19.92
C LEU A 31 3.72 -1.18 -19.54
N LEU A 32 4.72 -0.30 -19.62
CA LEU A 32 6.06 -0.62 -19.14
C LEU A 32 6.05 -0.98 -17.65
N GLY A 33 5.26 -0.29 -16.83
CA GLY A 33 5.09 -0.65 -15.42
C GLY A 33 4.45 -2.04 -15.23
N ASP A 34 3.38 -2.35 -15.96
CA ASP A 34 2.64 -3.61 -15.78
C ASP A 34 3.43 -4.83 -16.29
N PHE A 35 4.32 -4.66 -17.28
CA PHE A 35 5.06 -5.76 -17.93
C PHE A 35 6.56 -5.82 -17.60
N THR A 36 7.08 -4.90 -16.79
CA THR A 36 8.51 -4.87 -16.42
C THR A 36 8.70 -4.57 -14.94
N PRO A 37 9.89 -4.80 -14.37
CA PRO A 37 10.21 -4.42 -13.00
C PRO A 37 10.08 -2.92 -12.70
N LEU A 38 9.95 -2.04 -13.71
CA LEU A 38 9.77 -0.60 -13.49
C LEU A 38 8.48 -0.27 -12.72
N GLY A 39 7.47 -1.14 -12.77
CA GLY A 39 6.24 -1.00 -11.98
C GLY A 39 6.39 -1.42 -10.51
N GLN A 40 7.50 -2.05 -10.14
CA GLN A 40 7.77 -2.40 -8.75
C GLN A 40 8.14 -1.15 -7.96
N TYR A 41 7.83 -1.15 -6.66
CA TYR A 41 8.22 -0.06 -5.77
C TYR A 41 9.68 -0.24 -5.33
N SER A 42 10.30 0.86 -4.88
CA SER A 42 11.69 0.83 -4.42
C SER A 42 11.82 -0.03 -3.16
N ASN A 43 12.79 -0.92 -3.16
CA ASN A 43 13.16 -1.67 -1.96
C ASN A 43 14.49 -1.15 -1.42
N ASP A 44 14.52 -0.91 -0.12
CA ASP A 44 15.73 -0.52 0.59
C ASP A 44 16.43 -1.77 1.15
N ALA A 45 17.73 -1.64 1.40
CA ALA A 45 18.48 -2.71 2.05
C ALA A 45 17.86 -3.02 3.43
N PRO A 46 17.58 -4.29 3.75
CA PRO A 46 17.15 -4.69 5.08
C PRO A 46 18.14 -4.24 6.15
N ARG A 47 17.63 -3.93 7.33
CA ARG A 47 18.46 -3.58 8.49
C ARG A 47 19.09 -4.84 9.05
N SER A 48 20.26 -4.73 9.66
CA SER A 48 21.03 -5.88 10.14
C SER A 48 20.37 -6.69 11.26
N TRP A 49 19.32 -6.15 11.89
CA TRP A 49 18.59 -6.82 12.98
C TRP A 49 17.29 -7.47 12.52
N GLU A 50 16.85 -7.23 11.28
CA GLU A 50 15.60 -7.77 10.74
C GLU A 50 15.75 -9.26 10.41
N SER A 51 14.69 -10.03 10.63
CA SER A 51 14.59 -11.45 10.32
C SER A 51 14.35 -11.75 8.83
N PHE A 52 14.54 -10.75 7.97
CA PHE A 52 14.22 -10.77 6.55
C PHE A 52 14.99 -11.87 5.78
N ASP A 53 14.24 -12.72 5.07
CA ASP A 53 14.74 -13.75 4.15
C ASP A 53 14.52 -13.32 2.69
N PRO A 54 15.59 -12.99 1.93
CA PRO A 54 15.46 -12.57 0.54
C PRO A 54 14.90 -13.66 -0.39
N GLU A 55 15.01 -14.94 -0.03
CA GLU A 55 14.46 -16.02 -0.85
C GLU A 55 12.93 -15.99 -0.87
N LYS A 56 12.30 -15.62 0.25
CA LYS A 56 10.85 -15.48 0.37
C LYS A 56 10.28 -14.46 -0.61
N VAL A 57 11.02 -13.41 -0.95
CA VAL A 57 10.61 -12.41 -1.95
C VAL A 57 10.31 -13.03 -3.30
N THR A 58 11.08 -14.05 -3.68
CA THR A 58 10.91 -14.72 -4.98
C THR A 58 9.83 -15.79 -4.95
N ARG A 59 9.67 -16.49 -3.81
CA ARG A 59 8.70 -17.59 -3.63
C ARG A 59 7.28 -17.10 -3.36
N GLU A 60 7.15 -16.07 -2.52
CA GLU A 60 5.87 -15.62 -1.95
C GLU A 60 5.47 -14.28 -2.57
N ARG A 61 4.95 -14.35 -3.81
CA ARG A 61 4.60 -13.17 -4.64
C ARG A 61 3.11 -12.85 -4.68
N SER A 62 2.30 -13.51 -3.85
CA SER A 62 0.86 -13.27 -3.68
C SER A 62 0.45 -13.46 -2.22
N LEU A 63 -0.69 -12.89 -1.82
CA LEU A 63 -1.23 -13.11 -0.48
C LEU A 63 -1.53 -14.59 -0.23
N ALA A 64 -2.03 -15.29 -1.24
CA ALA A 64 -2.31 -16.72 -1.15
C ALA A 64 -1.02 -17.53 -0.87
N ALA A 65 0.11 -17.16 -1.48
CA ALA A 65 1.38 -17.82 -1.24
C ALA A 65 1.91 -17.54 0.18
N LEU A 66 1.78 -16.30 0.68
CA LEU A 66 2.14 -15.98 2.07
C LEU A 66 1.29 -16.73 3.08
N ARG A 67 -0.03 -16.75 2.86
CA ARG A 67 -0.96 -17.49 3.70
C ARG A 67 -0.62 -18.98 3.71
N HIS A 68 -0.28 -19.54 2.55
CA HIS A 68 0.18 -20.93 2.46
C HIS A 68 1.46 -21.16 3.25
N ASP A 69 2.49 -20.30 3.09
CA ASP A 69 3.73 -20.37 3.87
C ASP A 69 3.46 -20.37 5.38
N ALA A 70 2.65 -19.43 5.87
CA ALA A 70 2.26 -19.37 7.28
C ALA A 70 1.59 -20.66 7.75
N ARG A 71 0.68 -21.23 6.95
CA ARG A 71 -0.01 -22.49 7.25
C ARG A 71 0.95 -23.68 7.32
N THR A 72 2.01 -23.70 6.52
CA THR A 72 3.01 -24.79 6.56
C THR A 72 3.96 -24.75 7.75
N ARG A 73 3.93 -23.68 8.56
CA ARG A 73 4.73 -23.59 9.80
C ARG A 73 4.16 -24.41 10.96
N LEU A 74 2.93 -24.88 10.83
CA LEU A 74 2.24 -25.71 11.84
C LEU A 74 1.83 -27.04 11.20
N ASP A 75 1.89 -28.13 11.97
CA ASP A 75 1.48 -29.46 11.48
C ASP A 75 0.01 -29.50 11.06
N ASP A 76 -0.85 -28.82 11.83
CA ASP A 76 -2.26 -28.60 11.51
C ASP A 76 -2.66 -27.18 11.91
N PHE A 77 -2.59 -26.26 10.95
CA PHE A 77 -2.92 -24.85 11.18
C PHE A 77 -4.36 -24.64 11.64
N GLU A 78 -5.32 -25.45 11.16
CA GLU A 78 -6.75 -25.24 11.41
C GLU A 78 -7.14 -25.64 12.84
N SER A 79 -6.45 -26.63 13.43
CA SER A 79 -6.69 -27.04 14.83
C SER A 79 -5.77 -26.36 15.85
N ALA A 80 -4.75 -25.62 15.39
CA ALA A 80 -3.86 -24.86 16.26
C ALA A 80 -4.60 -23.76 17.03
N THR A 81 -4.04 -23.35 18.17
CA THR A 81 -4.56 -22.21 18.94
C THR A 81 -4.43 -20.91 18.14
N SER A 82 -5.28 -19.93 18.41
CA SER A 82 -5.19 -18.62 17.75
C SER A 82 -3.85 -17.92 18.01
N GLU A 83 -3.23 -18.13 19.18
CA GLU A 83 -1.87 -17.67 19.42
C GLU A 83 -0.88 -18.32 18.45
N ALA A 84 -0.89 -19.65 18.30
CA ALA A 84 0.02 -20.35 17.41
C ALA A 84 -0.18 -19.93 15.95
N GLN A 85 -1.43 -19.79 15.50
CA GLN A 85 -1.76 -19.25 14.19
C GLN A 85 -1.20 -17.83 14.00
N MET A 86 -1.40 -16.93 14.98
CA MET A 86 -0.89 -15.57 14.92
C MET A 86 0.64 -15.51 14.89
N LEU A 87 1.32 -16.34 15.68
CA LEU A 87 2.79 -16.44 15.66
C LEU A 87 3.30 -16.88 14.29
N ALA A 88 2.67 -17.87 13.66
CA ALA A 88 3.03 -18.30 12.31
C ALA A 88 2.82 -17.20 11.27
N LEU A 89 1.70 -16.48 11.33
CA LEU A 89 1.41 -15.35 10.43
C LEU A 89 2.38 -14.18 10.65
N PHE A 90 2.70 -13.88 11.91
CA PHE A 90 3.65 -12.85 12.30
C PHE A 90 5.04 -13.17 11.76
N GLU A 91 5.53 -14.38 11.99
CA GLU A 91 6.84 -14.82 11.53
C GLU A 91 6.93 -14.83 9.99
N THR A 92 5.89 -15.31 9.29
CA THR A 92 5.83 -15.19 7.82
C THR A 92 5.89 -13.72 7.38
N THR A 93 5.24 -12.81 8.09
CA THR A 93 5.27 -11.38 7.75
C THR A 93 6.66 -10.78 7.98
N THR A 94 7.27 -10.97 9.15
CA THR A 94 8.58 -10.38 9.51
C THR A 94 9.74 -11.00 8.73
N THR A 95 9.66 -12.28 8.38
CA THR A 95 10.67 -12.90 7.50
C THR A 95 10.49 -12.55 6.03
N ARG A 96 9.30 -12.14 5.58
CA ARG A 96 9.06 -11.78 4.18
C ARG A 96 9.37 -10.32 3.86
N PHE A 97 9.22 -9.41 4.82
CA PHE A 97 9.28 -7.96 4.60
C PHE A 97 10.37 -7.32 5.46
N SER A 98 10.93 -6.21 4.96
CA SER A 98 11.88 -5.35 5.66
C SER A 98 11.29 -3.96 5.90
N HIS A 99 11.86 -3.21 6.85
CA HIS A 99 11.34 -1.92 7.28
C HIS A 99 12.06 -0.77 6.61
N SER A 100 11.32 0.06 5.87
CA SER A 100 11.94 1.16 5.13
C SER A 100 10.97 2.31 4.79
N ASP A 101 11.20 3.05 3.70
CA ASP A 101 10.33 4.13 3.23
C ASP A 101 8.96 3.67 2.66
N GLY A 102 8.79 2.35 2.55
CA GLY A 102 7.54 1.64 2.26
C GLY A 102 7.14 1.54 0.80
N ALA A 103 6.12 0.72 0.55
CA ALA A 103 5.62 0.43 -0.79
C ALA A 103 4.88 1.63 -1.38
N ARG A 104 5.40 2.18 -2.49
CA ARG A 104 4.90 3.42 -3.12
C ARG A 104 4.71 3.28 -4.62
N TYR A 105 3.67 3.94 -5.12
CA TYR A 105 3.44 4.13 -6.54
C TYR A 105 4.57 4.93 -7.18
N THR A 106 5.10 4.36 -8.26
CA THR A 106 6.03 5.00 -9.20
C THR A 106 5.24 5.57 -10.38
N ILE A 107 5.90 6.41 -11.20
CA ILE A 107 5.29 6.91 -12.43
C ILE A 107 4.91 5.78 -13.41
N PHE A 108 5.59 4.62 -13.32
CA PHE A 108 5.34 3.47 -14.16
C PHE A 108 4.17 2.63 -13.65
N SER A 109 4.01 2.46 -12.33
CA SER A 109 2.90 1.68 -11.76
C SER A 109 1.58 2.46 -11.74
N ASN A 110 1.60 3.73 -11.34
CA ASN A 110 0.41 4.59 -11.36
C ASN A 110 0.81 6.07 -11.34
N TRP A 111 0.97 6.67 -12.53
CA TRP A 111 1.39 8.06 -12.66
C TRP A 111 0.45 9.07 -11.98
N ILE A 112 -0.85 8.74 -11.83
CA ILE A 112 -1.82 9.62 -11.16
C ILE A 112 -1.49 9.68 -9.65
N LEU A 113 -1.35 8.52 -9.01
CA LEU A 113 -1.05 8.44 -7.57
C LEU A 113 0.38 8.89 -7.27
N ALA A 114 1.33 8.60 -8.14
CA ALA A 114 2.70 9.10 -8.03
C ALA A 114 2.73 10.63 -8.07
N ALA A 115 2.01 11.25 -9.02
CA ALA A 115 1.91 12.71 -9.11
C ALA A 115 1.16 13.33 -7.91
N ALA A 116 0.04 12.72 -7.48
CA ALA A 116 -0.67 13.16 -6.28
C ALA A 116 0.21 13.05 -5.01
N GLY A 117 1.12 12.08 -4.99
CA GLY A 117 2.16 11.91 -3.98
C GLY A 117 3.06 13.13 -3.78
N LEU A 118 3.27 13.93 -4.82
CA LEU A 118 4.05 15.18 -4.76
C LEU A 118 3.32 16.26 -3.94
N LEU A 119 1.99 16.20 -3.88
CA LEU A 119 1.17 17.13 -3.10
C LEU A 119 0.96 16.61 -1.67
N ASN A 120 0.72 15.30 -1.53
CA ASN A 120 0.62 14.65 -0.25
C ASN A 120 1.14 13.20 -0.36
N ARG A 121 2.20 12.93 0.41
CA ARG A 121 2.93 11.65 0.44
C ARG A 121 2.01 10.44 0.57
N ASN A 122 0.88 10.57 1.28
CA ASN A 122 -0.09 9.49 1.52
C ASN A 122 -0.80 8.97 0.27
N PHE A 123 -0.94 9.77 -0.80
CA PHE A 123 -1.55 9.29 -2.05
C PHE A 123 -0.65 8.33 -2.81
N SER A 124 0.67 8.44 -2.63
CA SER A 124 1.63 7.52 -3.27
C SER A 124 1.77 6.19 -2.54
N VAL A 125 1.32 6.08 -1.29
CA VAL A 125 1.46 4.83 -0.50
C VAL A 125 0.50 3.77 -1.05
N ILE A 126 1.04 2.59 -1.37
CA ILE A 126 0.25 1.43 -1.80
C ILE A 126 -0.54 0.91 -0.60
N ARG A 127 -1.83 0.64 -0.76
CA ARG A 127 -2.69 0.04 0.28
C ARG A 127 -3.24 -1.32 -0.11
N ASP A 128 -3.21 -1.67 -1.39
CA ASP A 128 -3.57 -3.00 -1.85
C ASP A 128 -2.52 -4.03 -1.39
N PRO A 129 -2.89 -4.97 -0.49
CA PRO A 129 -1.93 -5.93 0.06
C PRO A 129 -1.40 -6.88 -1.01
N GLU A 130 -2.18 -7.21 -2.05
CA GLU A 130 -1.68 -8.06 -3.14
C GLU A 130 -0.54 -7.37 -3.91
N ARG A 131 -0.66 -6.05 -4.12
CA ARG A 131 0.39 -5.24 -4.75
C ARG A 131 1.64 -5.09 -3.88
N MET A 132 1.47 -4.97 -2.55
CA MET A 132 2.61 -4.96 -1.63
C MET A 132 3.43 -6.24 -1.79
N VAL A 133 2.77 -7.40 -1.72
CA VAL A 133 3.45 -8.70 -1.80
C VAL A 133 4.08 -8.94 -3.18
N ALA A 134 3.37 -8.62 -4.26
CA ALA A 134 3.87 -8.83 -5.61
C ALA A 134 5.01 -7.88 -6.02
N GLY A 135 5.04 -6.69 -5.40
CA GLY A 135 5.87 -5.56 -5.80
C GLY A 135 7.24 -5.46 -5.12
N GLY A 136 7.44 -6.11 -3.96
CA GLY A 136 8.71 -6.01 -3.24
C GLY A 136 8.67 -6.58 -1.84
N HIS A 137 9.51 -6.01 -0.97
CA HIS A 137 9.65 -6.40 0.44
C HIS A 137 9.74 -5.21 1.42
N SER A 138 9.94 -3.99 0.94
CA SER A 138 10.07 -2.81 1.80
C SER A 138 8.72 -2.19 2.19
N LEU A 139 8.38 -2.22 3.47
CA LEU A 139 7.12 -1.69 4.01
C LEU A 139 7.37 -0.63 5.11
N ILE A 140 6.38 0.25 5.31
CA ILE A 140 6.29 1.08 6.52
C ILE A 140 5.40 0.39 7.56
N CYS A 141 5.48 0.82 8.82
CA CYS A 141 4.72 0.24 9.94
C CYS A 141 3.23 0.01 9.65
N SER A 142 2.54 1.01 9.11
CA SER A 142 1.12 0.87 8.75
C SER A 142 0.85 -0.19 7.68
N GLN A 143 1.79 -0.42 6.74
CA GLN A 143 1.65 -1.44 5.70
C GLN A 143 1.93 -2.83 6.25
N SER A 144 3.01 -3.02 7.01
CA SER A 144 3.34 -4.31 7.64
C SER A 144 2.23 -4.76 8.59
N SER A 145 1.75 -3.83 9.43
CA SER A 145 0.63 -4.07 10.34
C SER A 145 -0.67 -4.42 9.58
N TYR A 146 -0.95 -3.73 8.46
CA TYR A 146 -2.17 -3.98 7.68
C TYR A 146 -2.12 -5.30 6.91
N LEU A 147 -0.94 -5.68 6.45
CA LEU A 147 -0.72 -6.96 5.80
C LEU A 147 -0.96 -8.12 6.78
N LEU A 148 -0.34 -8.07 7.97
CA LEU A 148 -0.54 -9.08 9.01
C LEU A 148 -2.01 -9.16 9.43
N LEU A 149 -2.66 -8.01 9.63
CA LEU A 149 -4.08 -7.93 9.94
C LEU A 149 -4.95 -8.55 8.82
N THR A 150 -4.59 -8.33 7.54
CA THR A 150 -5.29 -8.93 6.40
C THR A 150 -5.16 -10.45 6.42
N LEU A 151 -3.97 -10.98 6.66
CA LEU A 151 -3.72 -12.42 6.75
C LEU A 151 -4.50 -13.04 7.91
N ALA A 152 -4.45 -12.45 9.11
CA ALA A 152 -5.17 -12.92 10.28
C ALA A 152 -6.71 -12.91 10.08
N ARG A 153 -7.26 -11.88 9.43
CA ARG A 153 -8.70 -11.86 9.09
C ARG A 153 -9.11 -12.99 8.16
N GLN A 154 -8.25 -13.37 7.21
CA GLN A 154 -8.52 -14.49 6.30
C GLN A 154 -8.57 -15.83 7.03
N GLU A 155 -7.96 -15.92 8.22
CA GLU A 155 -8.03 -17.07 9.13
C GLU A 155 -9.14 -16.94 10.19
N GLY A 156 -10.03 -15.96 10.05
CA GLY A 156 -11.15 -15.78 10.98
C GLY A 156 -10.78 -15.21 12.35
N ILE A 157 -9.53 -14.76 12.52
CA ILE A 157 -9.06 -14.16 13.77
C ILE A 157 -9.59 -12.72 13.85
N LYS A 158 -10.21 -12.39 14.98
CA LYS A 158 -10.68 -11.02 15.25
C LYS A 158 -9.46 -10.13 15.51
N VAL A 159 -9.29 -9.09 14.71
CA VAL A 159 -8.10 -8.22 14.76
C VAL A 159 -8.46 -6.74 14.62
N ARG A 160 -7.62 -5.87 15.15
CA ARG A 160 -7.71 -4.41 15.02
C ARG A 160 -6.35 -3.77 14.74
N HIS A 161 -6.38 -2.62 14.09
CA HIS A 161 -5.22 -1.74 14.04
C HIS A 161 -5.19 -0.85 15.27
N VAL A 162 -4.00 -0.55 15.76
CA VAL A 162 -3.79 0.47 16.79
C VAL A 162 -2.86 1.52 16.21
N GLY A 163 -3.43 2.68 15.87
CA GLY A 163 -2.65 3.83 15.45
C GLY A 163 -2.10 4.55 16.67
N LEU A 164 -0.79 4.66 16.74
CA LEU A 164 -0.05 5.37 17.78
C LEU A 164 0.48 6.70 17.20
N ASP A 165 1.06 7.56 18.03
CA ASP A 165 1.68 8.80 17.56
C ASP A 165 2.94 8.51 16.71
N GLY A 166 2.76 8.47 15.40
CA GLY A 166 3.85 8.19 14.44
C GLY A 166 4.19 6.71 14.25
N HIS A 167 3.43 5.79 14.86
CA HIS A 167 3.63 4.34 14.72
C HIS A 167 2.29 3.61 14.55
N VAL A 168 2.31 2.40 14.01
CA VAL A 168 1.10 1.58 13.87
C VAL A 168 1.44 0.13 14.17
N VAL A 169 0.67 -0.47 15.08
CA VAL A 169 0.73 -1.90 15.42
C VAL A 169 -0.63 -2.53 15.16
N MET A 170 -0.72 -3.85 15.30
CA MET A 170 -2.01 -4.54 15.30
C MET A 170 -2.20 -5.36 16.58
N GLU A 171 -3.45 -5.63 16.91
CA GLU A 171 -3.80 -6.55 17.99
C GLU A 171 -4.77 -7.62 17.50
N ALA A 172 -4.59 -8.84 17.98
CA ALA A 172 -5.49 -9.96 17.77
C ALA A 172 -6.25 -10.27 19.06
N TRP A 173 -7.52 -10.67 18.92
CA TRP A 173 -8.38 -11.06 20.04
C TRP A 173 -8.53 -12.58 20.06
N TYR A 174 -7.97 -13.21 21.08
CA TYR A 174 -8.14 -14.62 21.40
C TYR A 174 -8.03 -14.80 22.92
N ASP A 175 -8.46 -15.95 23.44
CA ASP A 175 -8.41 -16.27 24.88
C ASP A 175 -8.98 -15.20 25.83
N GLY A 176 -9.92 -14.39 25.33
CA GLY A 176 -10.62 -13.36 26.09
C GLY A 176 -9.87 -12.04 26.26
N ALA A 177 -8.74 -11.83 25.58
CA ALA A 177 -7.94 -10.61 25.67
C ALA A 177 -7.45 -10.13 24.28
N TRP A 178 -6.92 -8.91 24.24
CA TRP A 178 -6.17 -8.40 23.08
C TRP A 178 -4.69 -8.75 23.24
N HIS A 179 -4.02 -9.01 22.12
CA HIS A 179 -2.61 -9.39 22.08
C HIS A 179 -1.91 -8.61 20.99
N MET A 180 -0.87 -7.83 21.33
CA MET A 180 -0.18 -6.93 20.41
C MET A 180 0.89 -7.66 19.59
N PHE A 181 0.91 -7.34 18.29
CA PHE A 181 1.94 -7.73 17.35
C PHE A 181 2.47 -6.48 16.65
N ASP A 182 3.77 -6.21 16.79
CA ASP A 182 4.47 -5.13 16.08
C ASP A 182 5.36 -5.73 14.99
N PRO A 183 4.83 -5.96 13.78
CA PRO A 183 5.62 -6.54 12.71
C PRO A 183 6.68 -5.58 12.19
N ASP A 184 6.59 -4.27 12.49
CA ASP A 184 7.56 -3.28 12.03
C ASP A 184 8.86 -3.29 12.84
N GLN A 185 8.77 -3.67 14.10
CA GLN A 185 9.90 -3.77 15.01
C GLN A 185 10.24 -5.21 15.38
N GLU A 186 9.50 -6.18 14.83
CA GLU A 186 9.58 -7.61 15.14
C GLU A 186 9.39 -7.90 16.65
N VAL A 187 8.51 -7.12 17.30
CA VAL A 187 8.27 -7.21 18.74
C VAL A 187 7.00 -8.00 19.07
N ILE A 188 7.16 -8.96 19.96
CA ILE A 188 6.11 -9.63 20.72
C ILE A 188 6.51 -9.56 22.20
N ALA A 189 5.74 -8.84 23.00
CA ALA A 189 5.98 -8.75 24.43
C ALA A 189 5.19 -9.83 25.16
N ARG A 190 5.83 -10.58 26.06
CA ARG A 190 5.17 -11.62 26.86
C ARG A 190 5.09 -11.20 28.32
N THR A 191 3.91 -11.35 28.91
CA THR A 191 3.68 -11.18 30.34
C THR A 191 4.31 -12.34 31.13
N GLU A 192 4.33 -12.23 32.46
CA GLU A 192 4.93 -13.23 33.36
C GLU A 192 4.26 -14.61 33.28
N ASP A 193 2.97 -14.67 32.96
CA ASP A 193 2.21 -15.90 32.73
C ASP A 193 2.42 -16.48 31.31
N GLY A 194 3.23 -15.82 30.49
CA GLY A 194 3.57 -16.23 29.13
C GLY A 194 2.61 -15.72 28.05
N SER A 195 1.49 -15.07 28.40
CA SER A 195 0.57 -14.50 27.42
C SER A 195 1.21 -13.34 26.64
N ILE A 196 0.73 -13.04 25.44
CA ILE A 196 1.20 -11.88 24.68
C ILE A 196 0.51 -10.62 25.20
N ALA A 197 1.27 -9.61 25.59
CA ALA A 197 0.73 -8.36 26.12
C ALA A 197 -0.05 -7.56 25.05
N SER A 198 -1.14 -6.92 25.44
CA SER A 198 -1.81 -5.87 24.65
C SER A 198 -1.03 -4.55 24.68
N VAL A 199 -1.42 -3.59 23.85
CA VAL A 199 -0.93 -2.21 23.92
C VAL A 199 -1.25 -1.59 25.28
N ASP A 200 -2.42 -1.93 25.85
CA ASP A 200 -2.86 -1.41 27.15
C ASP A 200 -1.99 -1.97 28.28
N ASP A 201 -1.69 -3.28 28.26
CA ASP A 201 -0.78 -3.91 29.22
C ASP A 201 0.60 -3.26 29.19
N LEU A 202 1.12 -2.97 27.98
CA LEU A 202 2.43 -2.33 27.82
C LEU A 202 2.46 -0.89 28.32
N ALA A 203 1.36 -0.15 28.16
CA ALA A 203 1.28 1.21 28.67
C ALA A 203 1.24 1.26 30.20
N GLU A 204 0.63 0.26 30.84
CA GLU A 204 0.53 0.16 32.30
C GLU A 204 1.80 -0.43 32.94
N ARG A 205 2.61 -1.19 32.18
CA ARG A 205 3.79 -1.91 32.66
C ARG A 205 5.09 -1.41 32.00
N SER A 206 5.68 -0.37 32.57
CA SER A 206 6.90 0.25 32.03
C SER A 206 8.09 -0.70 31.95
N ASP A 207 8.23 -1.63 32.89
CA ASP A 207 9.28 -2.66 32.92
C ASP A 207 9.18 -3.60 31.70
N LEU A 208 7.97 -4.07 31.40
CA LEU A 208 7.71 -4.94 30.27
C LEU A 208 7.91 -4.21 28.94
N LEU A 209 7.43 -2.96 28.85
CA LEU A 209 7.60 -2.11 27.68
C LEU A 209 9.08 -1.80 27.38
N GLU A 210 9.86 -1.40 28.40
CA GLU A 210 11.29 -1.13 28.25
C GLU A 210 12.06 -2.38 27.84
N SER A 211 11.70 -3.55 28.37
CA SER A 211 12.31 -4.82 27.98
C SER A 211 11.95 -5.20 26.54
N ALA A 212 10.70 -5.02 26.12
CA ALA A 212 10.22 -5.38 24.79
C ALA A 212 10.83 -4.49 23.69
N TYR A 213 11.07 -3.21 23.97
CA TYR A 213 11.64 -2.23 23.05
C TYR A 213 13.08 -1.83 23.43
N ALA A 214 13.86 -2.77 23.95
CA ALA A 214 15.19 -2.52 24.50
C ALA A 214 16.23 -2.11 23.44
N GLN A 215 16.02 -2.47 22.16
CA GLN A 215 16.98 -2.21 21.10
C GLN A 215 17.15 -0.70 20.86
N PRO A 216 18.37 -0.20 20.58
CA PRO A 216 18.61 1.24 20.44
C PRO A 216 17.69 1.96 19.44
N ASN A 217 17.33 1.29 18.33
CA ASN A 217 16.44 1.82 17.28
C ASN A 217 14.95 1.77 17.63
N GLN A 218 14.57 1.14 18.75
CA GLN A 218 13.20 0.96 19.21
C GLN A 218 12.82 1.90 20.37
N ARG A 219 13.81 2.46 21.08
CA ARG A 219 13.60 3.23 22.31
C ARG A 219 12.75 4.48 22.15
N ASN A 220 12.69 5.06 20.95
CA ASN A 220 11.81 6.19 20.66
C ASN A 220 10.32 5.82 20.70
N LEU A 221 9.97 4.54 20.62
CA LEU A 221 8.58 4.06 20.69
C LEU A 221 8.06 3.89 22.12
N ILE A 222 8.96 3.73 23.10
CA ILE A 222 8.59 3.61 24.53
C ILE A 222 7.69 4.76 24.98
N PRO A 223 8.06 6.06 24.84
CA PRO A 223 7.19 7.15 25.25
C PRO A 223 5.88 7.23 24.45
N ILE A 224 5.88 6.77 23.19
CA ILE A 224 4.69 6.76 22.34
C ILE A 224 3.68 5.75 22.88
N ILE A 225 4.11 4.50 23.11
CA ILE A 225 3.26 3.41 23.62
C ILE A 225 2.79 3.71 25.04
N ALA A 226 3.68 4.19 25.91
CA ALA A 226 3.37 4.51 27.31
C ALA A 226 2.32 5.62 27.45
N SER A 227 2.27 6.58 26.53
CA SER A 227 1.43 7.78 26.70
C SER A 227 -0.06 7.53 26.59
N GLN A 228 -0.48 6.53 25.78
CA GLN A 228 -1.86 6.26 25.32
C GLN A 228 -2.67 7.43 24.75
N ALA A 229 -2.21 8.68 24.90
CA ALA A 229 -2.99 9.90 24.69
C ALA A 229 -3.48 10.05 23.23
N ASN A 230 -2.75 9.44 22.29
CA ASN A 230 -3.04 9.49 20.86
C ASN A 230 -3.35 8.10 20.28
N ASN A 231 -3.62 7.10 21.14
CA ASN A 231 -3.95 5.76 20.67
C ASN A 231 -5.33 5.81 19.99
N SER A 232 -5.32 5.60 18.68
CA SER A 232 -6.52 5.45 17.87
C SER A 232 -6.74 3.96 17.61
N PHE A 233 -7.68 3.37 18.35
CA PHE A 233 -8.12 2.02 18.09
C PHE A 233 -8.99 2.02 16.84
N VAL A 234 -8.53 1.31 15.81
CA VAL A 234 -9.30 1.08 14.60
C VAL A 234 -9.81 -0.36 14.66
N SER A 235 -10.89 -0.52 15.43
CA SER A 235 -11.52 -1.83 15.66
C SER A 235 -12.74 -2.06 14.79
N TYR A 236 -13.02 -3.34 14.63
CA TYR A 236 -14.26 -3.94 14.16
C TYR A 236 -15.50 -3.39 14.93
N PRO A 237 -16.65 -3.14 14.28
CA PRO A 237 -16.95 -3.39 12.86
C PRO A 237 -16.40 -2.30 11.93
N GLU A 238 -16.38 -2.57 10.62
CA GLU A 238 -16.01 -1.61 9.57
C GLU A 238 -16.68 -0.23 9.80
N GLY A 239 -15.89 0.85 9.89
CA GLY A 239 -16.43 2.22 9.92
C GLY A 239 -15.84 3.23 10.91
N ALA A 240 -14.90 2.85 11.79
CA ALA A 240 -14.25 3.83 12.67
C ALA A 240 -13.33 4.77 11.86
N ARG A 241 -13.75 6.05 11.68
CA ARG A 241 -13.12 7.25 11.04
C ARG A 241 -11.85 7.12 10.18
N PHE A 242 -10.83 6.39 10.61
CA PHE A 242 -9.65 6.07 9.80
C PHE A 242 -9.94 5.04 8.69
N VAL A 243 -10.87 4.10 8.95
CA VAL A 243 -11.38 3.13 7.95
C VAL A 243 -11.99 3.86 6.78
N TRP A 244 -12.79 4.90 7.01
CA TRP A 244 -13.34 5.68 5.89
C TRP A 244 -12.25 6.30 5.03
N THR A 245 -11.22 6.89 5.62
CA THR A 245 -10.09 7.44 4.86
C THR A 245 -9.32 6.34 4.13
N ALA A 246 -9.04 5.22 4.79
CA ALA A 246 -8.34 4.08 4.19
C ALA A 246 -9.16 3.45 3.05
N ASP A 247 -10.46 3.28 3.22
CA ASP A 247 -11.41 2.74 2.23
C ASP A 247 -11.58 3.70 1.07
N VAL A 248 -11.76 4.99 1.33
CA VAL A 248 -11.81 6.01 0.28
C VAL A 248 -10.50 6.00 -0.50
N LEU A 249 -9.35 5.95 0.18
CA LEU A 249 -8.06 5.88 -0.50
C LEU A 249 -7.90 4.56 -1.28
N ALA A 250 -8.41 3.43 -0.78
CA ALA A 250 -8.43 2.17 -1.49
C ALA A 250 -9.36 2.20 -2.72
N HIS A 251 -10.51 2.91 -2.63
CA HIS A 251 -11.40 3.15 -3.76
C HIS A 251 -10.76 4.08 -4.79
N VAL A 252 -10.06 5.13 -4.36
CA VAL A 252 -9.26 6.00 -5.22
C VAL A 252 -8.15 5.19 -5.89
N GLU A 253 -7.48 4.31 -5.16
CA GLU A 253 -6.43 3.43 -5.68
C GLU A 253 -6.97 2.49 -6.78
N ARG A 254 -8.10 1.83 -6.53
CA ARG A 254 -8.77 0.99 -7.54
C ARG A 254 -9.24 1.79 -8.75
N SER A 255 -9.82 2.97 -8.53
CA SER A 255 -10.30 3.83 -9.61
C SER A 255 -9.14 4.34 -10.48
N THR A 256 -8.06 4.80 -9.86
CA THR A 256 -6.88 5.30 -10.58
C THR A 256 -6.13 4.20 -11.33
N ALA A 257 -6.18 2.94 -10.85
CA ALA A 257 -5.65 1.79 -11.58
C ALA A 257 -6.32 1.59 -12.95
N VAL A 258 -7.57 2.01 -13.11
CA VAL A 258 -8.29 2.03 -14.40
C VAL A 258 -8.07 3.36 -15.14
N LEU A 259 -8.20 4.49 -14.43
CA LEU A 259 -8.09 5.83 -15.02
C LEU A 259 -6.70 6.10 -15.63
N LYS A 260 -5.64 5.46 -15.13
CA LYS A 260 -4.29 5.57 -15.71
C LYS A 260 -4.23 5.15 -17.18
N TYR A 261 -5.20 4.35 -17.65
CA TYR A 261 -5.36 3.93 -19.05
C TYR A 261 -6.45 4.72 -19.80
N VAL A 262 -7.59 4.93 -19.15
CA VAL A 262 -8.74 5.59 -19.79
C VAL A 262 -8.43 7.04 -20.16
N LEU A 263 -7.82 7.81 -19.26
CA LEU A 263 -7.55 9.23 -19.51
C LEU A 263 -6.56 9.41 -20.68
N PRO A 264 -5.41 8.70 -20.74
CA PRO A 264 -4.53 8.76 -21.90
C PRO A 264 -5.17 8.31 -23.21
N LEU A 265 -6.01 7.26 -23.19
CA LEU A 265 -6.73 6.81 -24.39
C LEU A 265 -7.66 7.90 -24.92
N LEU A 266 -8.42 8.56 -24.04
CA LEU A 266 -9.26 9.70 -24.43
C LEU A 266 -8.45 10.85 -25.02
N LEU A 267 -7.26 11.15 -24.48
CA LEU A 267 -6.35 12.15 -25.06
C LEU A 267 -5.90 11.78 -26.48
N VAL A 268 -5.59 10.50 -26.72
CA VAL A 268 -5.26 10.00 -28.06
C VAL A 268 -6.43 10.18 -29.03
N LEU A 269 -7.65 9.79 -28.62
CA LEU A 269 -8.85 9.90 -29.44
C LEU A 269 -9.21 11.36 -29.75
N VAL A 270 -9.15 12.25 -28.77
CA VAL A 270 -9.33 13.70 -28.95
C VAL A 270 -8.26 14.25 -29.89
N GLY A 271 -7.01 13.81 -29.72
CA GLY A 271 -5.90 14.15 -30.62
C GLY A 271 -6.21 13.82 -32.07
N PHE A 272 -6.65 12.59 -32.34
CA PHE A 272 -7.07 12.16 -33.68
C PHE A 272 -8.28 12.92 -34.21
N ALA A 273 -9.28 13.20 -33.38
CA ALA A 273 -10.46 13.96 -33.79
C ALA A 273 -10.11 15.38 -34.22
N LEU A 274 -9.23 16.07 -33.48
CA LEU A 274 -8.74 17.41 -33.83
C LEU A 274 -7.94 17.42 -35.14
N LEU A 275 -7.15 16.37 -35.39
CA LEU A 275 -6.40 16.22 -36.64
C LEU A 275 -7.32 15.97 -37.85
N LYS A 276 -8.34 15.11 -37.71
CA LYS A 276 -9.34 14.84 -38.76
C LYS A 276 -10.23 16.05 -39.04
N GLY A 277 -10.70 16.75 -38.00
CA GLY A 277 -11.52 17.96 -38.16
C GLY A 277 -10.80 19.10 -38.88
N ALA A 278 -9.45 19.13 -38.80
CA ALA A 278 -8.64 20.06 -39.57
C ALA A 278 -8.43 19.66 -41.05
N ALA A 279 -8.96 18.50 -41.46
CA ALA A 279 -8.90 18.00 -42.83
C ALA A 279 -10.22 18.16 -43.60
N TRP A 280 -11.34 18.55 -42.96
CA TRP A 280 -12.60 18.77 -43.66
C TRP A 280 -12.49 20.01 -44.57
N PRO A 281 -12.53 19.86 -45.90
CA PRO A 281 -12.54 21.00 -46.80
C PRO A 281 -13.85 21.74 -46.57
N VAL A 282 -13.79 23.04 -46.27
CA VAL A 282 -14.96 23.90 -46.45
C VAL A 282 -15.29 23.79 -47.94
N SER A 283 -16.28 22.96 -48.28
CA SER A 283 -16.78 22.82 -49.64
C SER A 283 -17.04 24.23 -50.12
N ARG A 284 -16.25 24.69 -51.11
CA ARG A 284 -16.48 25.98 -51.74
C ARG A 284 -17.94 25.99 -52.17
N GLN A 285 -18.76 26.79 -51.50
CA GLN A 285 -20.10 27.07 -51.99
C GLN A 285 -19.89 27.67 -53.38
N HIS A 286 -20.18 26.87 -54.40
CA HIS A 286 -20.31 27.36 -55.75
C HIS A 286 -21.52 28.28 -55.76
N HIS A 287 -21.28 29.58 -55.59
CA HIS A 287 -22.23 30.60 -56.01
C HIS A 287 -22.39 30.46 -57.53
N ARG A 288 -23.57 29.98 -57.94
CA ARG A 288 -24.18 30.34 -59.21
C ARG A 288 -24.80 31.72 -59.08
#